data_AF-A0A9E5HS44-F1
#
_entry.id   AF-A0A9E5HS44-F1
#
_cell.length_a   1.000
_cell.length_b   1.000
_cell.length_c   1.000
_cell.angle_alpha   90.00
_cell.angle_beta   90.00
_cell.angle_gamma   90.00
#
_symmetry.space_group_name_H-M   'P 1'
#
loop_
_entity.id
_entity.type
_entity.pdbx_description
1 polymer ?
#
loop_
_entity_poly.entity_id
_entity_poly.type
_entity_poly.pdbx_seq_one_letter_code
_entity_poly.pdbx_strand_id
1 'polypeptide(L)' 'MITIGGENLIDYVQTEVKDGLPVYTAIPGGSCYNVAIAAARQGQTVSYVTPIS' A
#
# COMPACT_ATOMS: atom_id res chain seq x y z
N MET A 1 0.00 -1.58 -21.43
CA MET A 1 0.67 -2.03 -20.19
C MET A 1 1.35 -0.84 -19.56
N ILE A 2 1.11 -0.57 -18.28
CA ILE A 2 1.70 0.54 -17.50
C ILE A 2 2.70 -0.06 -16.51
N THR A 3 3.95 0.39 -16.56
CA THR A 3 4.97 0.01 -15.58
C THR A 3 5.12 1.11 -14.55
N ILE A 4 4.98 0.77 -13.27
CA ILE A 4 5.09 1.70 -12.16
C ILE A 4 6.23 1.23 -11.27
N GLY A 5 7.18 2.13 -11.00
CA GLY A 5 8.31 1.88 -10.13
C GLY A 5 8.25 2.79 -8.91
N GLY A 6 8.60 2.26 -7.74
CA GLY A 6 8.70 3.04 -6.51
C GLY A 6 8.69 2.14 -5.28
N GLU A 7 8.67 2.74 -4.11
CA GLU A 7 8.65 2.06 -2.81
C GLU A 7 7.27 1.49 -2.47
N ASN A 8 7.26 0.42 -1.68
CA ASN A 8 6.07 -0.11 -0.98
C ASN A 8 6.29 0.00 0.53
N LEU A 9 5.23 0.34 1.26
CA LEU A 9 5.26 0.49 2.70
C LEU A 9 4.22 -0.41 3.37
N ILE A 10 4.34 -0.59 4.67
CA ILE A 10 3.28 -1.05 5.55
C ILE A 10 2.95 0.08 6.51
N ASP A 11 1.79 0.70 6.31
CA ASP A 11 1.30 1.77 7.16
C ASP A 11 0.63 1.15 8.40
N TYR A 12 1.13 1.50 9.59
CA TYR A 12 0.46 1.17 10.85
C TYR A 12 -0.50 2.30 11.21
N VAL A 13 -1.77 2.12 10.86
CA VAL A 13 -2.81 3.09 11.17
C VAL A 13 -3.47 2.69 12.49
N GLN A 14 -3.54 3.62 13.44
CA GLN A 14 -4.25 3.39 14.69
C GLN A 14 -5.76 3.28 14.40
N THR A 15 -6.37 2.15 14.76
CA THR A 15 -7.78 1.87 14.47
C THR A 15 -8.65 1.80 15.73
N GLU A 16 -8.08 1.48 16.89
CA GLU A 16 -8.79 1.47 18.15
C GLU A 16 -7.85 1.80 19.32
N VAL A 17 -8.45 1.86 20.52
CA VAL A 17 -7.74 1.85 21.80
C VAL A 17 -8.33 0.72 22.63
N LYS A 18 -7.47 -0.18 23.12
CA LYS A 18 -7.84 -1.34 23.93
C LYS A 18 -7.02 -1.37 25.21
N ASP A 19 -7.70 -1.47 26.35
CA ASP A 19 -7.06 -1.46 27.68
C ASP A 19 -6.12 -0.24 27.89
N GLY A 20 -6.50 0.91 27.31
CA GLY A 20 -5.71 2.16 27.36
C GLY A 20 -4.52 2.21 26.41
N LEU A 21 -4.28 1.17 25.60
CA LEU A 21 -3.19 1.09 24.63
C LEU A 21 -3.71 1.26 23.19
N PRO A 22 -2.99 1.96 22.30
CA PRO A 22 -3.37 2.07 20.90
C PRO A 22 -3.20 0.73 20.20
N VAL A 23 -4.16 0.37 19.35
CA VAL A 23 -4.08 -0.79 18.48
C VAL A 23 -3.96 -0.30 17.05
N TYR A 24 -2.99 -0.87 16.34
CA TYR A 24 -2.67 -0.51 14.97
C TYR A 24 -3.04 -1.63 14.01
N THR A 25 -3.61 -1.25 12.88
CA THR A 25 -3.82 -2.14 11.74
C THR A 25 -2.73 -1.88 10.71
N ALA A 26 -2.05 -2.94 10.26
CA ALA A 26 -1.08 -2.90 9.18
C ALA A 26 -1.80 -2.87 7.82
N ILE A 27 -1.54 -1.83 7.02
CA ILE A 27 -2.16 -1.62 5.71
C ILE A 27 -1.04 -1.51 4.66
N PRO A 28 -1.09 -2.26 3.55
CA PRO A 28 -0.18 -2.04 2.44
C PRO A 28 -0.30 -0.61 1.90
N GLY A 29 0.83 0.09 1.83
CA GLY A 29 0.91 1.50 1.50
C GLY A 29 2.03 1.81 0.50
N GLY A 30 2.27 3.11 0.32
CA GLY A 30 3.19 3.65 -0.68
C GLY A 30 2.47 4.27 -1.86
N SER A 31 2.89 5.48 -2.25
CA SER A 31 2.23 6.25 -3.31
C SER A 31 2.22 5.46 -4.63
N CYS A 32 3.37 4.96 -5.06
CA CYS A 32 3.51 4.18 -6.28
C CYS A 32 2.73 2.85 -6.23
N TYR A 33 2.74 2.17 -5.08
CA TYR A 33 1.94 0.97 -4.85
C TYR A 33 0.44 1.28 -4.98
N ASN A 34 -0.05 2.34 -4.35
CA ASN A 34 -1.45 2.76 -4.40
C ASN A 34 -1.90 3.12 -5.82
N VAL A 35 -1.05 3.82 -6.59
CA VAL A 35 -1.33 4.11 -8.01
C VAL A 35 -1.40 2.82 -8.83
N ALA A 36 -0.52 1.85 -8.60
CA ALA A 36 -0.55 0.56 -9.28
C ALA A 36 -1.84 -0.22 -9.02
N ILE A 37 -2.26 -0.29 -7.76
CA ILE A 37 -3.54 -0.91 -7.38
C ILE A 37 -4.72 -0.16 -8.01
N ALA A 38 -4.72 1.18 -7.97
CA ALA A 38 -5.79 1.99 -8.54
C ALA A 38 -5.91 1.83 -10.06
N ALA A 39 -4.79 1.81 -10.78
CA ALA A 39 -4.76 1.61 -12.23
C ALA A 39 -5.23 0.20 -12.61
N ALA A 40 -4.82 -0.83 -11.86
CA ALA A 40 -5.28 -2.20 -12.07
C ALA A 40 -6.80 -2.34 -11.86
N ARG A 41 -7.35 -1.69 -10.81
CA ARG A 41 -8.81 -1.66 -10.55
C ARG A 41 -9.61 -0.97 -11.66
N GLN A 42 -8.98 -0.09 -12.46
CA GLN A 42 -9.58 0.54 -13.64
C GLN A 42 -9.40 -0.30 -14.92
N GLY A 43 -9.01 -1.57 -14.80
CA GLY A 43 -8.89 -2.50 -15.92
C GLY A 43 -7.61 -2.34 -16.74
N GLN A 44 -6.65 -1.54 -16.29
CA GLN A 44 -5.37 -1.40 -16.98
C GLN A 44 -4.47 -2.63 -16.72
N THR A 45 -3.73 -3.06 -17.73
CA THR A 45 -2.64 -4.03 -17.54
C THR A 45 -1.46 -3.32 -16.87
N VAL A 46 -1.14 -3.66 -15.62
CA VAL A 46 -0.09 -2.98 -14.82
C VAL A 46 1.02 -3.96 -14.45
N SER A 47 2.27 -3.47 -14.44
CA SER A 47 3.42 -4.12 -13.82
C SER A 47 4.01 -3.19 -12.76
N TYR A 48 4.27 -3.70 -11.57
CA TYR A 48 4.83 -2.91 -10.47
C TYR A 48 6.23 -3.42 -10.11
N VAL A 49 7.18 -2.51 -9.97
CA VAL A 49 8.59 -2.80 -9.66
C VAL A 49 8.97 -2.07 -8.39
N THR A 50 9.34 -2.83 -7.35
CA THR A 50 9.78 -2.29 -6.06
C THR A 50 10.88 -3.19 -5.49
N PRO A 51 11.92 -2.63 -4.83
CA PRO A 51 12.74 -3.41 -3.92
C PRO A 51 11.91 -3.74 -2.66
N ILE A 52 11.90 -5.01 -2.25
CA ILE A 52 11.36 -5.42 -0.95
C ILE A 52 12.56 -5.68 -0.04
N SER A 53 12.61 -4.99 1.11
CA SER A 53 13.67 -5.13 2.12
C SER A 53 13.20 -5.99 3.29
#